data_AF-A0A923T8S0-F1
#
_entry.id   AF-A0A923T8S0-F1
#
_cell.length_a   1.000
_cell.length_b   1.000
_cell.length_c   1.000
_cell.angle_alpha   90.00
_cell.angle_beta   90.00
_cell.angle_gamma   90.00
#
_symmetry.space_group_name_H-M   'P 1'
#
loop_
_entity.id
_entity.type
_entity.pdbx_description
1 polymer ?
#
loop_
_entity_poly.entity_id
_entity_poly.type
_entity_poly.pdbx_seq_one_letter_code
_entity_poly.pdbx_strand_id
1 'polypeptide(L)'
;MLKTLLRLFLALLLAGLAYLFYQAHRSETVVPATLSASGAAPAEVLTIAFGSCNRQDRPQGYWDVIRSHHPAAWLWLGDNVYADTDNLRKMAADYQQQKTAPEYAAFRAEVPQVYGIWDDHDYGINDGGREWPHKDSAKQLLLDFLDVPANAAVRTHPGTYQAYTINQGERSVKVILLDTRYFRDALAPATKQGHRYGQDPDGDILGAEQWAWLEQQLRNSTADAHLIVSSIQVLPQDHGYEKWDLFPTARQRLLDLLASTQPRLPLLLSGDRHLGEISRVEHQGMTIYEVTASGLTHAYENADEANGHRQGPLVNVKNYGLLHFLPAGDGWSVLAEIRTIEGDAVANAVALDSSLQAQDVASLSQFVHPAGALPTSLQPCPASPNCVSTQSTQADKKREPLAFTGTTAAAQARIKSIVDALPRTTLQQEAPGYLHYTFRAVGIPFIDDVEFLFDEATQQIHYRSASRVGYSDLGANNRRMAKIVAAYGQQ
;
A
#
# COMPACT_ATOMS: atom_id res chain seq x y z
N MET A 1 -25.67 6.22 51.56
CA MET A 1 -26.25 6.69 50.28
C MET A 1 -25.42 7.76 49.59
N LEU A 2 -25.17 8.94 50.21
CA LEU A 2 -24.48 10.06 49.53
C LEU A 2 -23.07 9.73 48.99
N LYS A 3 -22.24 9.02 49.75
CA LYS A 3 -20.89 8.58 49.31
C LYS A 3 -20.93 7.60 48.13
N THR A 4 -21.93 6.73 48.09
CA THR A 4 -22.13 5.76 46.99
C THR A 4 -22.60 6.48 45.72
N LEU A 5 -23.55 7.43 45.86
CA LEU A 5 -24.00 8.27 44.75
C LEU A 5 -22.85 9.11 44.17
N LEU A 6 -22.00 9.68 45.03
CA LEU A 6 -20.85 10.47 44.60
C LEU A 6 -19.80 9.62 43.86
N ARG A 7 -19.55 8.39 44.32
CA ARG A 7 -18.65 7.44 43.64
C ARG A 7 -19.20 7.00 42.28
N LEU A 8 -20.51 6.75 42.19
CA LEU A 8 -21.18 6.44 40.91
C LEU A 8 -21.11 7.62 39.94
N PHE A 9 -21.37 8.83 40.42
CA PHE A 9 -21.25 10.04 39.62
C PHE A 9 -19.81 10.25 39.12
N LEU A 10 -18.81 10.10 40.00
CA LEU A 10 -17.41 10.22 39.63
C LEU A 10 -16.97 9.14 38.64
N ALA A 11 -17.43 7.90 38.80
CA ALA A 11 -17.15 6.81 37.88
C ALA A 11 -17.75 7.05 36.49
N LEU A 12 -18.99 7.54 36.43
CA LEU A 12 -19.64 7.93 35.16
C LEU A 12 -18.93 9.12 34.49
N LEU A 13 -18.49 10.10 35.28
CA LEU A 13 -17.71 11.23 34.79
C LEU A 13 -16.38 10.76 34.18
N LEU A 14 -15.64 9.89 34.88
CA LEU A 14 -14.37 9.33 34.41
C LEU A 14 -14.55 8.45 33.17
N ALA A 15 -15.60 7.63 33.13
CA ALA A 15 -15.93 6.84 31.95
C ALA A 15 -16.28 7.72 30.74
N GLY A 16 -17.02 8.81 30.97
CA GLY A 16 -17.31 9.81 29.94
C GLY A 16 -16.05 10.50 29.42
N LEU A 17 -15.14 10.91 30.31
CA LEU A 17 -13.84 11.48 29.95
C LEU A 17 -12.99 10.49 29.14
N ALA A 18 -12.89 9.24 29.59
CA ALA A 18 -12.15 8.20 28.86
C ALA A 18 -12.73 7.95 27.46
N TYR A 19 -14.06 7.91 27.34
CA TYR A 19 -14.74 7.79 26.04
C TYR A 19 -14.46 8.99 25.12
N LEU A 20 -14.42 10.21 25.66
CA LEU A 20 -14.05 11.40 24.90
C LEU A 20 -12.61 11.34 24.40
N PHE A 21 -11.65 10.93 25.25
CA PHE A 21 -10.25 10.73 24.84
C PHE A 21 -10.09 9.61 23.80
N TYR A 22 -10.86 8.53 23.92
CA TYR A 22 -10.88 7.46 22.93
C TYR A 22 -11.39 7.96 21.57
N GLN A 23 -12.53 8.66 21.55
CA GLN A 23 -13.09 9.19 20.31
C GLN A 23 -12.21 10.29 19.71
N ALA A 24 -11.59 11.11 20.55
CA ALA A 24 -10.55 12.06 20.17
C ALA A 24 -9.40 11.40 19.40
N HIS A 25 -8.81 10.36 19.97
CA HIS A 25 -7.73 9.62 19.31
C HIS A 25 -8.19 8.99 17.98
N ARG A 26 -9.39 8.39 17.96
CA ARG A 26 -9.98 7.88 16.72
C ARG A 26 -10.16 8.97 15.65
N SER A 27 -10.49 10.19 16.05
CA SER A 27 -10.64 11.30 15.12
C SER A 27 -9.34 11.63 14.37
N GLU A 28 -8.19 11.35 14.97
CA GLU A 28 -6.88 11.57 14.36
C GLU A 28 -6.51 10.45 13.38
N THR A 29 -6.91 9.22 13.67
CA THR A 29 -6.52 8.03 12.89
C THR A 29 -7.53 7.64 11.81
N VAL A 30 -8.73 8.24 11.78
CA VAL A 30 -9.73 7.97 10.73
C VAL A 30 -9.40 8.79 9.49
N VAL A 31 -9.24 8.11 8.36
CA VAL A 31 -9.12 8.73 7.04
C VAL A 31 -10.41 9.49 6.73
N PRO A 32 -10.35 10.79 6.46
CA PRO A 32 -11.55 11.58 6.19
C PRO A 32 -12.14 11.22 4.83
N ALA A 33 -13.46 11.16 4.74
CA ALA A 33 -14.16 11.01 3.47
C ALA A 33 -14.19 12.35 2.73
N THR A 34 -13.05 12.81 2.19
CA THR A 34 -12.91 14.07 1.44
C THR A 34 -12.67 13.82 -0.05
N LEU A 35 -12.79 14.85 -0.89
CA LEU A 35 -12.36 14.76 -2.29
C LEU A 35 -10.84 14.64 -2.35
N SER A 36 -10.34 13.65 -3.10
CA SER A 36 -8.93 13.57 -3.49
C SER A 36 -8.78 13.99 -4.95
N ALA A 37 -7.73 14.75 -5.23
CA ALA A 37 -7.30 15.03 -6.59
C ALA A 37 -6.37 13.91 -7.06
N SER A 38 -6.86 12.67 -7.04
CA SER A 38 -6.18 11.53 -7.64
C SER A 38 -7.04 11.08 -8.81
N GLY A 39 -6.70 11.52 -10.01
CA GLY A 39 -7.23 10.85 -11.20
C GLY A 39 -6.66 9.43 -11.19
N ALA A 40 -7.51 8.41 -11.39
CA ALA A 40 -7.02 7.09 -11.70
C ALA A 40 -6.04 7.18 -12.88
N ALA A 41 -5.01 6.32 -12.88
CA ALA A 41 -4.06 6.28 -13.99
C ALA A 41 -4.83 6.15 -15.33
N PRO A 42 -4.37 6.79 -16.42
CA PRO A 42 -5.01 6.66 -17.72
C PRO A 42 -5.24 5.19 -18.07
N ALA A 43 -6.32 4.85 -18.79
CA ALA A 43 -6.70 3.46 -19.08
C ALA A 43 -5.63 2.65 -19.84
N GLU A 44 -4.66 3.34 -20.43
CA GLU A 44 -3.49 2.80 -21.11
C GLU A 44 -2.33 2.42 -20.17
N VAL A 45 -2.37 2.85 -18.91
CA VAL A 45 -1.42 2.47 -17.86
C VAL A 45 -1.86 1.16 -17.21
N LEU A 46 -0.99 0.16 -17.25
CA LEU A 46 -1.18 -1.07 -16.50
C LEU A 46 -0.58 -0.89 -15.10
N THR A 47 -1.40 -0.93 -14.06
CA THR A 47 -0.96 -0.86 -12.66
C THR A 47 -0.94 -2.26 -12.03
N ILE A 48 0.17 -2.65 -11.41
CA ILE A 48 0.30 -3.86 -10.60
C ILE A 48 0.66 -3.44 -9.17
N ALA A 49 -0.13 -3.86 -8.19
CA ALA A 49 0.13 -3.60 -6.78
C ALA A 49 0.76 -4.82 -6.10
N PHE A 50 1.60 -4.60 -5.09
CA PHE A 50 2.27 -5.69 -4.37
C PHE A 50 2.61 -5.36 -2.92
N GLY A 51 2.82 -6.39 -2.11
CA GLY A 51 3.26 -6.25 -0.71
C GLY A 51 3.41 -7.58 0.02
N SER A 52 3.96 -7.52 1.22
CA SER A 52 4.14 -8.66 2.14
C SER A 52 3.98 -8.25 3.61
N CYS A 53 4.09 -9.22 4.51
CA CYS A 53 4.09 -9.02 5.96
C CYS A 53 2.74 -8.52 6.50
N ASN A 54 1.71 -9.31 6.19
CA ASN A 54 0.34 -9.10 6.63
C ASN A 54 -0.02 -10.02 7.81
N ARG A 55 -0.15 -9.41 8.99
CA ARG A 55 -0.77 -10.05 10.15
C ARG A 55 -2.29 -9.97 10.05
N GLN A 56 -2.91 -11.11 9.77
CA GLN A 56 -4.36 -11.29 9.63
C GLN A 56 -5.17 -10.87 10.87
N ASP A 57 -4.53 -10.76 12.03
CA ASP A 57 -5.11 -10.35 13.32
C ASP A 57 -4.93 -8.85 13.64
N ARG A 58 -4.34 -8.08 12.72
CA ARG A 58 -4.15 -6.63 12.84
C ARG A 58 -5.12 -5.85 11.94
N PRO A 59 -5.35 -4.56 12.21
CA PRO A 59 -6.16 -3.71 11.33
C PRO A 59 -5.54 -3.59 9.92
N GLN A 60 -6.35 -3.81 8.87
CA GLN A 60 -5.92 -3.77 7.47
C GLN A 60 -6.66 -2.69 6.66
N GLY A 61 -6.69 -1.46 7.19
CA GLY A 61 -7.37 -0.33 6.55
C GLY A 61 -6.75 0.18 5.24
N TYR A 62 -5.72 -0.50 4.72
CA TYR A 62 -5.02 -0.11 3.49
C TYR A 62 -5.61 -0.73 2.22
N TRP A 63 -6.46 -1.76 2.31
CA TRP A 63 -7.00 -2.40 1.11
C TRP A 63 -7.79 -1.43 0.23
N ASP A 64 -8.58 -0.53 0.83
CA ASP A 64 -9.31 0.52 0.10
C ASP A 64 -8.36 1.53 -0.56
N VAL A 65 -7.24 1.85 0.09
CA VAL A 65 -6.20 2.74 -0.44
C VAL A 65 -5.55 2.10 -1.67
N ILE A 66 -5.10 0.85 -1.55
CA ILE A 66 -4.50 0.12 -2.68
C ILE A 66 -5.50 -0.03 -3.83
N ARG A 67 -6.77 -0.34 -3.52
CA ARG A 67 -7.85 -0.46 -4.50
C ARG A 67 -8.07 0.83 -5.29
N SER A 68 -7.90 2.00 -4.67
CA SER A 68 -8.09 3.31 -5.34
C SER A 68 -7.12 3.56 -6.49
N HIS A 69 -6.01 2.81 -6.55
CA HIS A 69 -5.05 2.81 -7.66
C HIS A 69 -5.47 1.90 -8.83
N HIS A 70 -6.64 1.27 -8.75
CA HIS A 70 -7.21 0.37 -9.75
C HIS A 70 -6.21 -0.67 -10.31
N PRO A 71 -5.53 -1.44 -9.45
CA PRO A 71 -4.55 -2.40 -9.92
C PRO A 71 -5.21 -3.52 -10.74
N ALA A 72 -4.59 -3.87 -11.87
CA ALA A 72 -4.98 -5.02 -12.67
C ALA A 72 -4.64 -6.35 -11.99
N ALA A 73 -3.64 -6.34 -11.10
CA ALA A 73 -3.27 -7.48 -10.28
C ALA A 73 -2.72 -7.05 -8.92
N TRP A 74 -2.94 -7.91 -7.92
CA TRP A 74 -2.25 -7.88 -6.63
C TRP A 74 -1.25 -9.03 -6.53
N LEU A 75 -0.02 -8.72 -6.11
CA LEU A 75 1.03 -9.70 -5.84
C LEU A 75 1.34 -9.76 -4.35
N TRP A 76 1.02 -10.90 -3.75
CA TRP A 76 1.52 -11.29 -2.44
C TRP A 76 2.98 -11.74 -2.54
N LEU A 77 3.88 -11.06 -1.83
CA LEU A 77 5.31 -11.39 -1.83
C LEU A 77 5.71 -12.30 -0.64
N GLY A 78 4.74 -12.87 0.07
CA GLY A 78 4.98 -13.70 1.25
C GLY A 78 4.50 -13.07 2.55
N ASP A 79 4.54 -13.84 3.63
CA ASP A 79 3.90 -13.50 4.91
C ASP A 79 2.47 -13.02 4.72
N ASN A 80 1.70 -13.81 3.97
CA ASN A 80 0.31 -13.50 3.66
C ASN A 80 -0.56 -13.57 4.92
N VAL A 81 -0.13 -14.41 5.85
CA VAL A 81 -0.62 -14.58 7.22
C VAL A 81 0.57 -14.90 8.13
N TYR A 82 0.41 -14.70 9.44
CA TYR A 82 1.39 -15.14 10.44
C TYR A 82 0.85 -16.39 11.13
N ALA A 83 1.14 -17.55 10.56
CA ALA A 83 0.63 -18.83 11.05
C ALA A 83 1.52 -19.40 12.17
N ASP A 84 2.85 -19.42 11.96
CA ASP A 84 3.87 -19.82 12.96
C ASP A 84 3.52 -21.10 13.71
N THR A 85 3.14 -22.14 12.97
CA THR A 85 2.60 -23.36 13.56
C THR A 85 2.79 -24.58 12.67
N ASP A 86 3.03 -25.74 13.29
CA ASP A 86 2.94 -27.06 12.68
C ASP A 86 1.50 -27.62 12.66
N ASN A 87 0.56 -26.95 13.34
CA ASN A 87 -0.84 -27.34 13.36
C ASN A 87 -1.56 -26.84 12.10
N LEU A 88 -1.67 -27.72 11.11
CA LEU A 88 -2.32 -27.43 9.81
C LEU A 88 -3.76 -26.92 9.93
N ARG A 89 -4.50 -27.28 10.98
CA ARG A 89 -5.85 -26.73 11.21
C ARG A 89 -5.81 -25.27 11.63
N LYS A 90 -4.83 -24.89 12.45
CA LYS A 90 -4.60 -23.49 12.82
C LYS A 90 -4.16 -22.69 11.60
N MET A 91 -3.17 -23.17 10.85
CA MET A 91 -2.72 -22.52 9.62
C MET A 91 -3.86 -22.32 8.60
N ALA A 92 -4.70 -23.34 8.39
CA ALA A 92 -5.88 -23.20 7.56
C ALA A 92 -6.87 -22.14 8.08
N ALA A 93 -7.05 -22.06 9.41
CA ALA A 93 -7.89 -21.03 10.02
C ALA A 93 -7.31 -19.62 9.88
N ASP A 94 -5.99 -19.46 9.97
CA ASP A 94 -5.29 -18.19 9.76
C ASP A 94 -5.47 -17.68 8.31
N TYR A 95 -5.27 -18.56 7.33
CA TYR A 95 -5.57 -18.25 5.92
C TYR A 95 -7.05 -17.90 5.71
N GLN A 96 -7.98 -18.64 6.32
CA GLN A 96 -9.41 -18.35 6.23
C GLN A 96 -9.76 -17.01 6.86
N GLN A 97 -9.16 -16.66 8.01
CA GLN A 97 -9.33 -15.36 8.64
C GLN A 97 -8.94 -14.24 7.68
N GLN A 98 -7.78 -14.34 7.03
CA GLN A 98 -7.38 -13.36 6.02
C GLN A 98 -8.32 -13.35 4.82
N LYS A 99 -8.61 -14.51 4.24
CA LYS A 99 -9.41 -14.67 3.02
C LYS A 99 -10.81 -14.07 3.17
N THR A 100 -11.39 -14.19 4.37
CA THR A 100 -12.76 -13.77 4.68
C THR A 100 -12.84 -12.43 5.42
N ALA A 101 -11.70 -11.78 5.73
CA ALA A 101 -11.69 -10.42 6.25
C ALA A 101 -12.47 -9.49 5.30
N PRO A 102 -13.48 -8.75 5.78
CA PRO A 102 -14.37 -7.98 4.92
C PRO A 102 -13.65 -7.04 3.95
N GLU A 103 -12.60 -6.37 4.43
CA GLU A 103 -11.76 -5.45 3.66
C GLU A 103 -10.98 -6.16 2.54
N TYR A 104 -10.40 -7.33 2.81
CA TYR A 104 -9.67 -8.09 1.80
C TYR A 104 -10.63 -8.78 0.83
N ALA A 105 -11.77 -9.27 1.31
CA ALA A 105 -12.81 -9.85 0.46
C ALA A 105 -13.39 -8.80 -0.52
N ALA A 106 -13.62 -7.57 -0.06
CA ALA A 106 -14.04 -6.46 -0.91
C ALA A 106 -12.97 -6.10 -1.96
N PHE A 107 -11.70 -6.03 -1.55
CA PHE A 107 -10.58 -5.82 -2.46
C PHE A 107 -10.50 -6.89 -3.56
N ARG A 108 -10.55 -8.17 -3.19
CA ARG A 108 -10.51 -9.29 -4.14
C ARG A 108 -11.72 -9.37 -5.06
N ALA A 109 -12.85 -8.76 -4.71
CA ALA A 109 -14.02 -8.72 -5.57
C ALA A 109 -13.85 -7.76 -6.76
N GLU A 110 -12.93 -6.79 -6.66
CA GLU A 110 -12.70 -5.77 -7.68
C GLU A 110 -11.36 -5.93 -8.40
N VAL A 111 -10.33 -6.46 -7.73
CA VAL A 111 -9.03 -6.70 -8.37
C VAL A 111 -9.11 -7.95 -9.26
N PRO A 112 -8.84 -7.84 -10.58
CA PRO A 112 -9.04 -8.95 -11.51
C PRO A 112 -8.23 -10.21 -11.21
N GLN A 113 -7.03 -10.04 -10.66
CA GLN A 113 -6.08 -11.12 -10.44
C GLN A 113 -5.35 -10.98 -9.11
N VAL A 114 -5.25 -12.09 -8.38
CA VAL A 114 -4.49 -12.19 -7.13
C VAL A 114 -3.48 -13.31 -7.32
N TYR A 115 -2.21 -12.97 -7.35
CA TYR A 115 -1.10 -13.93 -7.39
C TYR A 115 -0.32 -13.84 -6.09
N GLY A 116 0.43 -14.89 -5.78
CA GLY A 116 1.17 -14.90 -4.52
C GLY A 116 2.12 -16.05 -4.34
N ILE A 117 3.11 -15.80 -3.49
CA ILE A 117 4.01 -16.79 -2.91
C ILE A 117 3.94 -16.67 -1.38
N TRP A 118 4.38 -17.69 -0.66
CA TRP A 118 4.57 -17.61 0.80
C TRP A 118 5.91 -16.98 1.18
N ASP A 119 6.08 -16.69 2.46
CA ASP A 119 7.38 -16.62 3.13
C ASP A 119 7.38 -17.49 4.40
N ASP A 120 8.26 -17.26 5.37
CA ASP A 120 8.48 -18.19 6.50
C ASP A 120 7.27 -18.30 7.44
N HIS A 121 6.57 -17.20 7.73
CA HIS A 121 5.49 -17.19 8.70
C HIS A 121 4.22 -17.93 8.21
N ASP A 122 3.94 -17.91 6.90
CA ASP A 122 2.85 -18.68 6.27
C ASP A 122 3.32 -20.01 5.64
N TYR A 123 4.63 -20.20 5.51
CA TYR A 123 5.25 -21.53 5.40
C TYR A 123 5.07 -22.31 6.69
N GLY A 124 5.17 -21.68 7.86
CA GLY A 124 4.77 -22.23 9.16
C GLY A 124 5.84 -22.26 10.24
N ILE A 125 7.07 -21.85 9.94
CA ILE A 125 8.14 -21.71 10.92
C ILE A 125 9.10 -20.60 10.49
N ASN A 126 9.44 -19.71 11.44
CA ASN A 126 10.35 -18.59 11.21
C ASN A 126 11.69 -19.06 10.62
N ASP A 127 12.12 -18.38 9.55
CA ASP A 127 13.26 -18.69 8.70
C ASP A 127 13.40 -20.17 8.30
N GLY A 128 12.28 -20.88 8.14
CA GLY A 128 12.24 -22.29 7.76
C GLY A 128 12.71 -22.53 6.33
N GLY A 129 13.38 -23.67 6.12
CA GLY A 129 13.80 -24.15 4.81
C GLY A 129 13.25 -25.55 4.50
N ARG A 130 13.99 -26.30 3.69
CA ARG A 130 13.61 -27.64 3.21
C ARG A 130 13.45 -28.67 4.33
N GLU A 131 14.04 -28.43 5.50
CA GLU A 131 14.01 -29.29 6.68
C GLU A 131 12.64 -29.31 7.37
N TRP A 132 11.76 -28.34 7.08
CA TRP A 132 10.44 -28.30 7.71
C TRP A 132 9.52 -29.41 7.17
N PRO A 133 9.03 -30.33 8.03
CA PRO A 133 8.40 -31.57 7.58
C PRO A 133 6.96 -31.39 7.05
N HIS A 134 6.33 -30.24 7.27
CA HIS A 134 4.93 -30.01 6.91
C HIS A 134 4.74 -29.23 5.60
N LYS A 135 5.83 -28.96 4.86
CA LYS A 135 5.86 -28.10 3.66
C LYS A 135 4.88 -28.51 2.57
N ASP A 136 4.68 -29.81 2.34
CA ASP A 136 3.73 -30.30 1.35
C ASP A 136 2.27 -30.01 1.73
N SER A 137 1.97 -30.03 3.03
CA SER A 137 0.63 -29.73 3.52
C SER A 137 0.35 -28.24 3.58
N ALA A 138 1.31 -27.44 4.07
CA ALA A 138 1.20 -25.97 4.03
C ALA A 138 1.04 -25.45 2.61
N LYS A 139 1.72 -26.09 1.64
CA LYS A 139 1.60 -25.75 0.24
C LYS A 139 0.15 -25.82 -0.24
N GLN A 140 -0.58 -26.87 0.12
CA GLN A 140 -1.97 -26.99 -0.29
C GLN A 140 -2.82 -25.87 0.31
N LEU A 141 -2.52 -25.45 1.55
CA LEU A 141 -3.22 -24.35 2.22
C LEU A 141 -2.94 -22.99 1.55
N LEU A 142 -1.69 -22.71 1.15
CA LEU A 142 -1.36 -21.52 0.37
C LEU A 142 -2.12 -21.53 -0.97
N LEU A 143 -2.07 -22.64 -1.70
CA LEU A 143 -2.71 -22.75 -3.01
C LEU A 143 -4.24 -22.63 -2.91
N ASP A 144 -4.85 -23.14 -1.84
CA ASP A 144 -6.27 -22.93 -1.53
C ASP A 144 -6.56 -21.47 -1.19
N PHE A 145 -5.72 -20.82 -0.38
CA PHE A 145 -5.83 -19.40 -0.06
C PHE A 145 -5.76 -18.52 -1.31
N LEU A 146 -4.95 -18.88 -2.30
CA LEU A 146 -4.79 -18.15 -3.56
C LEU A 146 -5.82 -18.55 -4.63
N ASP A 147 -6.82 -19.38 -4.29
CA ASP A 147 -7.81 -19.93 -5.23
C ASP A 147 -7.19 -20.63 -6.45
N VAL A 148 -5.99 -21.22 -6.30
CA VAL A 148 -5.31 -21.92 -7.39
C VAL A 148 -6.13 -23.16 -7.77
N PRO A 149 -6.47 -23.38 -9.06
CA PRO A 149 -7.32 -24.49 -9.47
C PRO A 149 -6.80 -25.86 -9.01
N ALA A 150 -7.72 -26.76 -8.64
CA ALA A 150 -7.37 -28.10 -8.15
C ALA A 150 -6.61 -28.96 -9.18
N ASN A 151 -6.73 -28.65 -10.48
CA ASN A 151 -6.02 -29.32 -11.58
C ASN A 151 -4.76 -28.58 -12.04
N ALA A 152 -4.36 -27.49 -11.39
CA ALA A 152 -3.15 -26.74 -11.76
C ALA A 152 -1.90 -27.59 -11.52
N ALA A 153 -0.91 -27.50 -12.42
CA ALA A 153 0.32 -28.28 -12.35
C ALA A 153 1.10 -28.07 -11.03
N VAL A 154 1.04 -26.87 -10.45
CA VAL A 154 1.65 -26.57 -9.15
C VAL A 154 1.12 -27.44 -8.03
N ARG A 155 -0.10 -27.99 -8.12
CA ARG A 155 -0.65 -28.88 -7.09
C ARG A 155 0.15 -30.17 -6.94
N THR A 156 0.89 -30.60 -7.98
CA THR A 156 1.54 -31.92 -8.04
C THR A 156 3.08 -31.89 -8.12
N HIS A 157 3.72 -30.80 -8.57
CA HIS A 157 5.19 -30.72 -8.55
C HIS A 157 5.73 -30.17 -7.21
N PRO A 158 6.95 -30.46 -6.77
CA PRO A 158 7.53 -29.89 -5.54
C PRO A 158 7.53 -28.35 -5.53
N GLY A 159 7.39 -27.72 -4.35
CA GLY A 159 7.35 -26.24 -4.22
C GLY A 159 6.05 -25.57 -4.69
N THR A 160 5.99 -24.24 -4.54
CA THR A 160 4.84 -23.38 -4.87
C THR A 160 5.11 -22.39 -6.01
N TYR A 161 6.29 -22.46 -6.63
CA TYR A 161 6.69 -21.57 -7.71
C TYR A 161 5.76 -21.68 -8.94
N GLN A 162 5.43 -20.53 -9.51
CA GLN A 162 4.44 -20.40 -10.59
C GLN A 162 4.81 -19.21 -11.48
N ALA A 163 4.24 -19.18 -12.70
CA ALA A 163 4.37 -18.02 -13.58
C ALA A 163 3.03 -17.66 -14.21
N TYR A 164 2.82 -16.37 -14.42
CA TYR A 164 1.62 -15.79 -15.01
C TYR A 164 2.00 -14.74 -16.05
N THR A 165 1.08 -14.43 -16.96
CA THR A 165 1.24 -13.33 -17.92
C THR A 165 0.03 -12.42 -17.81
N ILE A 166 0.28 -11.15 -17.52
CA ILE A 166 -0.72 -10.09 -17.50
C ILE A 166 -0.63 -9.35 -18.84
N ASN A 167 -1.73 -9.26 -19.58
CA ASN A 167 -1.77 -8.61 -20.88
C ASN A 167 -2.46 -7.25 -20.78
N GLN A 168 -1.93 -6.26 -21.50
CA GLN A 168 -2.52 -4.93 -21.68
C GLN A 168 -2.41 -4.57 -23.17
N GLY A 169 -3.51 -4.76 -23.92
CA GLY A 169 -3.49 -4.65 -25.38
C GLY A 169 -2.54 -5.69 -25.98
N GLU A 170 -1.60 -5.24 -26.82
CA GLU A 170 -0.60 -6.09 -27.47
C GLU A 170 0.65 -6.32 -26.60
N ARG A 171 0.77 -5.63 -25.46
CA ARG A 171 1.91 -5.76 -24.56
C ARG A 171 1.60 -6.70 -23.39
N SER A 172 2.65 -7.28 -22.82
CA SER A 172 2.52 -8.22 -21.72
C SER A 172 3.60 -8.07 -20.64
N VAL A 173 3.24 -8.40 -19.40
CA VAL A 173 4.13 -8.49 -18.25
C VAL A 173 4.12 -9.93 -17.74
N LYS A 174 5.27 -10.59 -17.74
CA LYS A 174 5.43 -11.92 -17.16
C LYS A 174 5.78 -11.81 -15.69
N VAL A 175 5.00 -12.45 -14.84
CA VAL A 175 5.24 -12.58 -13.40
C VAL A 175 5.78 -13.97 -13.13
N ILE A 176 6.96 -14.06 -12.51
CA ILE A 176 7.64 -15.30 -12.15
C ILE A 176 7.77 -15.33 -10.63
N LEU A 177 7.02 -16.20 -9.98
CA LEU A 177 7.02 -16.38 -8.52
C LEU A 177 8.03 -17.44 -8.13
N LEU A 178 9.03 -17.06 -7.33
CA LEU A 178 10.04 -17.96 -6.78
C LEU A 178 9.65 -18.40 -5.37
N ASP A 179 9.51 -19.70 -5.17
CA ASP A 179 9.51 -20.30 -3.83
C ASP A 179 10.94 -20.29 -3.26
N THR A 180 11.18 -19.55 -2.18
CA THR A 180 12.50 -19.46 -1.53
C THR A 180 12.55 -20.23 -0.20
N ARG A 181 11.55 -21.07 0.07
CA ARG A 181 11.41 -21.83 1.32
C ARG A 181 11.52 -23.33 1.11
N TYR A 182 10.75 -23.89 0.16
CA TYR A 182 10.54 -25.34 0.03
C TYR A 182 11.83 -26.15 -0.18
N PHE A 183 12.77 -25.57 -0.93
CA PHE A 183 14.03 -26.22 -1.33
C PHE A 183 15.25 -25.67 -0.61
N ARG A 184 15.13 -24.50 0.03
CA ARG A 184 16.25 -23.77 0.59
C ARG A 184 16.95 -24.57 1.68
N ASP A 185 18.28 -24.59 1.64
CA ASP A 185 19.09 -25.22 2.68
C ASP A 185 19.03 -24.43 4.00
N ALA A 186 19.38 -25.10 5.10
CA ALA A 186 19.32 -24.49 6.43
C ALA A 186 20.27 -23.27 6.55
N LEU A 187 19.87 -22.27 7.32
CA LEU A 187 20.69 -21.06 7.52
C LEU A 187 21.94 -21.36 8.36
N ALA A 188 23.07 -20.82 7.93
CA ALA A 188 24.31 -20.93 8.68
C ALA A 188 24.30 -20.01 9.92
N PRO A 189 24.96 -20.43 11.03
CA PRO A 189 25.13 -19.58 12.20
C PRO A 189 25.85 -18.26 11.88
N ALA A 190 25.52 -17.20 12.62
CA ALA A 190 26.16 -15.90 12.47
C ALA A 190 27.69 -15.96 12.65
N THR A 191 28.41 -15.34 11.71
CA THR A 191 29.88 -15.21 11.76
C THR A 191 30.35 -13.79 12.09
N LYS A 192 29.42 -12.82 12.12
CA LYS A 192 29.67 -11.40 12.41
C LYS A 192 28.81 -10.93 13.58
N GLN A 193 29.36 -10.07 14.44
CA GLN A 193 28.61 -9.48 15.54
C GLN A 193 27.44 -8.64 15.00
N GLY A 194 26.26 -8.78 15.60
CA GLY A 194 25.04 -8.08 15.19
C GLY A 194 24.29 -8.72 14.03
N HIS A 195 24.86 -9.76 13.39
CA HIS A 195 24.15 -10.53 12.38
C HIS A 195 23.41 -11.71 13.02
N ARG A 196 22.23 -12.05 12.49
CA ARG A 196 21.45 -13.23 12.88
C ARG A 196 21.98 -14.49 12.20
N TYR A 197 22.45 -14.35 10.96
CA TYR A 197 22.91 -15.47 10.12
C TYR A 197 24.25 -15.19 9.44
N GLY A 198 24.95 -16.28 9.12
CA GLY A 198 26.19 -16.29 8.33
C GLY A 198 25.94 -16.73 6.89
N GLN A 199 26.98 -16.66 6.06
CA GLN A 199 26.93 -17.16 4.68
C GLN A 199 27.22 -18.66 4.62
N ASP A 200 26.51 -19.37 3.75
CA ASP A 200 26.79 -20.73 3.30
C ASP A 200 27.03 -20.72 1.78
N PRO A 201 28.30 -20.76 1.32
CA PRO A 201 28.62 -20.75 -0.11
C PRO A 201 28.25 -22.05 -0.84
N ASP A 202 28.02 -23.14 -0.11
CA ASP A 202 27.67 -24.45 -0.69
C ASP A 202 26.15 -24.69 -0.71
N GLY A 203 25.38 -23.87 0.01
CA GLY A 203 23.92 -23.97 0.09
C GLY A 203 23.17 -23.43 -1.12
N ASP A 204 21.93 -23.89 -1.29
CA ASP A 204 21.01 -23.49 -2.35
C ASP A 204 19.68 -22.93 -1.80
N ILE A 205 18.94 -22.20 -2.65
CA ILE A 205 17.63 -21.63 -2.33
C ILE A 205 16.50 -22.32 -3.12
N LEU A 206 16.68 -22.50 -4.43
CA LEU A 206 15.59 -22.94 -5.32
C LEU A 206 15.57 -24.45 -5.56
N GLY A 207 16.68 -25.16 -5.37
CA GLY A 207 16.77 -26.57 -5.73
C GLY A 207 16.78 -26.79 -7.25
N ALA A 208 17.26 -27.96 -7.66
CA ALA A 208 17.55 -28.24 -9.07
C ALA A 208 16.33 -28.10 -10.01
N GLU A 209 15.14 -28.53 -9.57
CA GLU A 209 13.92 -28.51 -10.38
C GLU A 209 13.44 -27.08 -10.66
N GLN A 210 13.37 -26.24 -9.63
CA GLN A 210 12.95 -24.85 -9.78
C GLN A 210 13.99 -24.02 -10.54
N TRP A 211 15.29 -24.28 -10.37
CA TRP A 211 16.34 -23.65 -11.18
C TRP A 211 16.16 -23.94 -12.67
N ALA A 212 15.95 -25.20 -13.04
CA ALA A 212 15.72 -25.59 -14.43
C ALA A 212 14.43 -24.97 -14.97
N TRP A 213 13.37 -24.94 -14.16
CA TRP A 213 12.12 -24.28 -14.50
C TRP A 213 12.29 -22.77 -14.73
N LEU A 214 13.01 -22.07 -13.84
CA LEU A 214 13.24 -20.63 -13.94
C LEU A 214 13.99 -20.28 -15.23
N GLU A 215 15.04 -21.04 -15.55
CA GLU A 215 15.78 -20.87 -16.81
C GLU A 215 14.86 -21.03 -18.03
N GLN A 216 13.97 -22.02 -18.04
CA GLN A 216 12.99 -22.18 -19.11
C GLN A 216 11.99 -21.02 -19.17
N GLN A 217 11.54 -20.50 -18.02
CA GLN A 217 10.63 -19.36 -17.98
C GLN A 217 11.27 -18.12 -18.60
N LEU A 218 12.56 -17.89 -18.38
CA LEU A 218 13.29 -16.74 -18.92
C LEU A 218 13.62 -16.94 -20.41
N ARG A 219 14.18 -18.10 -20.80
CA ARG A 219 14.60 -18.35 -22.19
C ARG A 219 13.43 -18.40 -23.18
N ASN A 220 12.26 -18.87 -22.76
CA ASN A 220 11.13 -19.09 -23.65
C ASN A 220 10.11 -17.95 -23.64
N SER A 221 10.38 -16.85 -22.92
CA SER A 221 9.43 -15.74 -22.85
C SER A 221 9.67 -14.70 -23.93
N THR A 222 8.56 -14.23 -24.50
CA THR A 222 8.50 -13.07 -25.40
C THR A 222 7.79 -11.88 -24.73
N ALA A 223 7.63 -11.90 -23.40
CA ALA A 223 6.95 -10.81 -22.70
C ALA A 223 7.77 -9.52 -22.74
N ASP A 224 7.07 -8.39 -22.65
CA ASP A 224 7.69 -7.07 -22.77
C ASP A 224 8.31 -6.58 -21.47
N ALA A 225 7.96 -7.20 -20.35
CA ALA A 225 8.57 -7.01 -19.04
C ALA A 225 8.54 -8.29 -18.20
N HIS A 226 9.49 -8.42 -17.27
CA HIS A 226 9.62 -9.59 -16.40
C HIS A 226 9.71 -9.17 -14.93
N LEU A 227 8.71 -9.56 -14.15
CA LEU A 227 8.72 -9.43 -12.70
C LEU A 227 9.18 -10.74 -12.09
N ILE A 228 10.31 -10.73 -11.40
CA ILE A 228 10.86 -11.88 -10.69
C ILE A 228 10.61 -11.65 -9.20
N VAL A 229 9.63 -12.37 -8.66
CA VAL A 229 9.19 -12.23 -7.27
C VAL A 229 9.93 -13.23 -6.40
N SER A 230 10.63 -12.71 -5.38
CA SER A 230 11.28 -13.48 -4.32
C SER A 230 10.67 -13.09 -2.99
N SER A 231 10.43 -14.01 -2.06
CA SER A 231 9.86 -13.63 -0.77
C SER A 231 10.88 -12.90 0.13
N ILE A 232 12.16 -13.27 0.04
CA ILE A 232 13.29 -12.60 0.70
C ILE A 232 14.08 -11.70 -0.26
N GLN A 233 14.82 -10.73 0.28
CA GLN A 233 15.61 -9.78 -0.49
C GLN A 233 16.76 -10.44 -1.28
N VAL A 234 16.98 -9.97 -2.53
CA VAL A 234 17.95 -10.56 -3.47
C VAL A 234 19.27 -9.78 -3.50
N LEU A 235 19.20 -8.47 -3.73
CA LEU A 235 20.34 -7.59 -3.98
C LEU A 235 21.03 -7.10 -2.71
N PRO A 236 20.35 -6.69 -1.62
CA PRO A 236 20.99 -6.27 -0.38
C PRO A 236 21.99 -7.30 0.17
N GLN A 237 23.10 -6.82 0.74
CA GLN A 237 24.17 -7.67 1.30
C GLN A 237 24.58 -7.29 2.73
N ASP A 238 24.36 -6.03 3.14
CA ASP A 238 24.93 -5.50 4.38
C ASP A 238 24.18 -5.91 5.65
N HIS A 239 22.84 -5.97 5.62
CA HIS A 239 22.03 -6.27 6.82
C HIS A 239 22.21 -7.72 7.28
N GLY A 240 22.04 -7.96 8.58
CA GLY A 240 22.36 -9.25 9.23
C GLY A 240 21.28 -10.32 9.18
N TYR A 241 20.20 -10.09 8.44
CA TYR A 241 18.99 -10.93 8.42
C TYR A 241 18.93 -11.82 7.18
N GLU A 242 17.85 -12.59 7.04
CA GLU A 242 17.66 -13.50 5.91
C GLU A 242 17.57 -12.75 4.59
N LYS A 243 18.27 -13.28 3.57
CA LYS A 243 18.40 -12.73 2.21
C LYS A 243 19.18 -13.72 1.34
N TRP A 244 19.15 -13.52 0.03
CA TRP A 244 19.90 -14.34 -0.92
C TRP A 244 21.41 -14.32 -0.72
N ASP A 245 21.97 -13.22 -0.21
CA ASP A 245 23.41 -13.10 0.03
C ASP A 245 23.92 -14.05 1.15
N LEU A 246 23.03 -14.64 1.95
CA LEU A 246 23.41 -15.75 2.83
C LEU A 246 23.78 -17.03 2.05
N PHE A 247 23.37 -17.14 0.79
CA PHE A 247 23.72 -18.22 -0.15
C PHE A 247 24.41 -17.61 -1.39
N PRO A 248 25.66 -17.11 -1.26
CA PRO A 248 26.27 -16.26 -2.28
C PRO A 248 26.40 -16.93 -3.64
N THR A 249 26.62 -18.24 -3.71
CA THR A 249 26.67 -19.00 -4.97
C THR A 249 25.30 -19.06 -5.65
N ALA A 250 24.21 -19.26 -4.91
CA ALA A 250 22.85 -19.25 -5.44
C ALA A 250 22.44 -17.86 -5.92
N ARG A 251 22.80 -16.80 -5.16
CA ARG A 251 22.60 -15.41 -5.58
C ARG A 251 23.36 -15.11 -6.88
N GLN A 252 24.63 -15.47 -6.95
CA GLN A 252 25.45 -15.29 -8.14
C GLN A 252 24.83 -16.00 -9.35
N ARG A 253 24.36 -17.24 -9.17
CA ARG A 253 23.65 -18.02 -10.21
C ARG A 253 22.39 -17.32 -10.71
N LEU A 254 21.59 -16.70 -9.84
CA LEU A 254 20.40 -15.94 -10.27
C LEU A 254 20.79 -14.75 -11.16
N LEU A 255 21.78 -13.95 -10.71
CA LEU A 255 22.24 -12.78 -11.47
C LEU A 255 22.88 -13.18 -12.80
N ASP A 256 23.67 -14.25 -12.83
CA ASP A 256 24.24 -14.83 -14.05
C ASP A 256 23.16 -15.33 -15.01
N LEU A 257 22.12 -15.96 -14.48
CA LEU A 257 21.00 -16.43 -15.29
C LEU A 257 20.28 -15.24 -15.96
N LEU A 258 19.98 -14.18 -15.21
CA LEU A 258 19.39 -12.96 -15.76
C LEU A 258 20.29 -12.34 -16.84
N ALA A 259 21.58 -12.16 -16.53
CA ALA A 259 22.56 -11.62 -17.47
C ALA A 259 22.72 -12.47 -18.75
N SER A 260 22.63 -13.80 -18.64
CA SER A 260 22.77 -14.71 -19.80
C SER A 260 21.51 -14.83 -20.66
N THR A 261 20.33 -14.60 -20.07
CA THR A 261 19.03 -14.74 -20.75
C THR A 261 18.49 -13.42 -21.27
N GLN A 262 18.96 -12.29 -20.74
CA GLN A 262 18.58 -10.94 -21.17
C GLN A 262 17.06 -10.74 -21.32
N PRO A 263 16.23 -11.13 -20.31
CA PRO A 263 14.80 -10.85 -20.36
C PRO A 263 14.56 -9.34 -20.47
N ARG A 264 13.48 -8.91 -21.14
CA ARG A 264 13.11 -7.50 -21.19
C ARG A 264 12.67 -7.01 -19.81
N LEU A 265 13.19 -5.86 -19.38
CA LEU A 265 12.87 -5.20 -18.11
C LEU A 265 12.78 -6.20 -16.92
N PRO A 266 13.91 -6.81 -16.48
CA PRO A 266 13.92 -7.69 -15.31
C PRO A 266 13.89 -6.88 -14.02
N LEU A 267 12.72 -6.80 -13.39
CA LEU A 267 12.56 -6.20 -12.05
C LEU A 267 12.40 -7.30 -11.01
N LEU A 268 13.23 -7.25 -9.98
CA LEU A 268 13.07 -8.08 -8.79
C LEU A 268 12.09 -7.42 -7.82
N LEU A 269 11.22 -8.21 -7.20
CA LEU A 269 10.33 -7.77 -6.12
C LEU A 269 10.57 -8.62 -4.88
N SER A 270 10.55 -8.00 -3.69
CA SER A 270 10.80 -8.71 -2.43
C SER A 270 10.06 -8.22 -1.18
N GLY A 271 10.05 -9.10 -0.16
CA GLY A 271 9.36 -8.94 1.13
C GLY A 271 10.27 -9.15 2.35
N ASP A 272 9.78 -9.90 3.35
CA ASP A 272 10.40 -10.29 4.65
C ASP A 272 10.73 -9.14 5.65
N ARG A 273 11.29 -8.05 5.15
CA ARG A 273 12.07 -7.12 5.98
C ARG A 273 11.29 -6.17 6.87
N HIS A 274 9.96 -6.08 6.77
CA HIS A 274 9.17 -5.07 7.51
C HIS A 274 9.55 -3.62 7.18
N LEU A 275 10.04 -3.38 5.97
CA LEU A 275 10.46 -2.08 5.44
C LEU A 275 10.29 -2.03 3.92
N GLY A 276 10.57 -0.89 3.31
CA GLY A 276 10.62 -0.76 1.86
C GLY A 276 11.92 -0.09 1.41
N GLU A 277 12.44 -0.51 0.27
CA GLU A 277 13.60 0.13 -0.37
C GLU A 277 13.71 -0.28 -1.84
N ILE A 278 14.48 0.49 -2.59
CA ILE A 278 14.85 0.15 -3.96
C ILE A 278 16.35 -0.13 -3.97
N SER A 279 16.78 -1.22 -4.59
CA SER A 279 18.20 -1.56 -4.75
C SER A 279 18.56 -1.65 -6.23
N ARG A 280 19.82 -1.39 -6.55
CA ARG A 280 20.36 -1.47 -7.92
C ARG A 280 21.75 -2.06 -7.93
N VAL A 281 22.00 -2.97 -8.86
CA VAL A 281 23.33 -3.49 -9.15
C VAL A 281 23.63 -3.45 -10.65
N GLU A 282 24.92 -3.40 -10.97
CA GLU A 282 25.42 -3.75 -12.31
C GLU A 282 26.03 -5.14 -12.24
N HIS A 283 25.57 -6.05 -13.09
CA HIS A 283 26.08 -7.42 -13.14
C HIS A 283 26.33 -7.85 -14.58
N GLN A 284 27.60 -8.10 -14.93
CA GLN A 284 28.01 -8.52 -16.28
C GLN A 284 27.43 -7.66 -17.41
N GLY A 285 27.34 -6.34 -17.19
CA GLY A 285 26.81 -5.38 -18.17
C GLY A 285 25.28 -5.27 -18.20
N MET A 286 24.57 -5.97 -17.31
CA MET A 286 23.13 -5.81 -17.08
C MET A 286 22.89 -5.01 -15.80
N THR A 287 22.09 -3.95 -15.90
CA THR A 287 21.52 -3.28 -14.74
C THR A 287 20.36 -4.11 -14.20
N ILE A 288 20.30 -4.31 -12.89
CA ILE A 288 19.20 -5.05 -12.23
C ILE A 288 18.69 -4.21 -11.07
N TYR A 289 17.38 -4.03 -11.01
CA TYR A 289 16.70 -3.35 -9.92
C TYR A 289 15.89 -4.34 -9.08
N GLU A 290 15.79 -4.04 -7.79
CA GLU A 290 14.89 -4.71 -6.85
C GLU A 290 14.05 -3.67 -6.13
N VAL A 291 12.75 -3.94 -5.99
CA VAL A 291 11.84 -3.14 -5.18
C VAL A 291 11.29 -3.99 -4.05
N THR A 292 11.69 -3.67 -2.82
CA THR A 292 11.17 -4.29 -1.60
C THR A 292 10.01 -3.46 -1.07
N ALA A 293 8.85 -4.10 -0.84
CA ALA A 293 7.72 -3.49 -0.15
C ALA A 293 7.13 -4.48 0.85
N SER A 294 7.50 -4.31 2.11
CA SER A 294 7.35 -5.36 3.13
C SER A 294 6.68 -4.88 4.42
N GLY A 295 5.89 -3.82 4.38
CA GLY A 295 5.38 -3.18 5.60
C GLY A 295 3.87 -3.12 5.73
N LEU A 296 3.08 -4.14 5.33
CA LEU A 296 1.62 -3.97 5.25
C LEU A 296 0.97 -3.68 6.61
N THR A 297 1.17 -4.54 7.59
CA THR A 297 0.51 -4.38 8.90
C THR A 297 1.41 -3.78 9.97
N HIS A 298 2.71 -3.94 9.80
CA HIS A 298 3.75 -3.49 10.73
C HIS A 298 5.03 -3.19 9.94
N ALA A 299 5.86 -2.32 10.51
CA ALA A 299 7.15 -1.95 9.97
C ALA A 299 8.15 -1.78 11.12
N TYR A 300 9.45 -1.87 10.83
CA TYR A 300 10.49 -1.53 11.80
C TYR A 300 10.71 -0.02 11.88
N GLU A 301 9.81 0.67 12.58
CA GLU A 301 9.91 2.11 12.83
C GLU A 301 11.28 2.46 13.44
N ASN A 302 11.95 3.47 12.87
CA ASN A 302 13.32 3.89 13.23
C ASN A 302 14.43 2.90 12.87
N ALA A 303 14.17 1.90 12.02
CA ALA A 303 15.24 1.12 11.43
C ALA A 303 16.24 2.01 10.70
N ASP A 304 17.51 1.71 10.90
CA ASP A 304 18.67 2.28 10.21
C ASP A 304 19.53 1.10 9.72
N GLU A 305 19.07 0.47 8.63
CA GLU A 305 19.76 -0.68 8.03
C GLU A 305 20.64 -0.20 6.88
N ALA A 306 21.91 -0.59 6.90
CA ALA A 306 22.81 -0.34 5.78
C ALA A 306 22.41 -1.20 4.57
N ASN A 307 22.55 -0.62 3.38
CA ASN A 307 22.46 -1.32 2.10
C ASN A 307 23.25 -0.51 1.06
N GLY A 308 24.42 -1.00 0.67
CA GLY A 308 25.32 -0.38 -0.30
C GLY A 308 24.75 -0.31 -1.72
N HIS A 309 23.66 -1.03 -2.00
CA HIS A 309 22.97 -1.03 -3.29
C HIS A 309 21.72 -0.14 -3.32
N ARG A 310 21.34 0.46 -2.18
CA ARG A 310 20.11 1.24 -2.04
C ARG A 310 20.09 2.46 -2.97
N GLN A 311 18.94 2.67 -3.60
CA GLN A 311 18.58 3.85 -4.36
C GLN A 311 17.50 4.60 -3.60
N GLY A 312 17.77 5.88 -3.28
CA GLY A 312 16.84 6.70 -2.51
C GLY A 312 16.76 6.33 -1.03
N PRO A 313 15.70 6.75 -0.32
CA PRO A 313 15.54 6.54 1.11
C PRO A 313 15.16 5.10 1.48
N LEU A 314 15.52 4.71 2.71
CA LEU A 314 14.92 3.57 3.39
C LEU A 314 13.51 3.96 3.86
N VAL A 315 12.51 3.12 3.57
CA VAL A 315 11.12 3.32 3.99
C VAL A 315 10.85 2.43 5.21
N ASN A 316 11.00 2.98 6.40
CA ASN A 316 10.85 2.27 7.68
C ASN A 316 9.46 2.43 8.32
N VAL A 317 8.47 2.84 7.51
CA VAL A 317 7.05 2.95 7.89
C VAL A 317 6.23 1.92 7.12
N LYS A 318 4.98 1.71 7.53
CA LYS A 318 4.07 0.81 6.83
C LYS A 318 3.90 1.22 5.38
N ASN A 319 4.04 0.27 4.46
CA ASN A 319 4.14 0.55 3.04
C ASN A 319 3.60 -0.59 2.17
N TYR A 320 3.36 -0.25 0.91
CA TYR A 320 3.06 -1.17 -0.18
C TYR A 320 3.72 -0.66 -1.46
N GLY A 321 3.77 -1.50 -2.49
CA GLY A 321 4.38 -1.17 -3.77
C GLY A 321 3.36 -1.02 -4.90
N LEU A 322 3.64 -0.12 -5.83
CA LEU A 322 2.95 0.00 -7.12
C LEU A 322 3.96 -0.02 -8.26
N LEU A 323 3.63 -0.74 -9.32
CA LEU A 323 4.31 -0.67 -10.61
C LEU A 323 3.33 -0.16 -11.64
N HIS A 324 3.62 0.99 -12.23
CA HIS A 324 2.85 1.56 -13.32
C HIS A 324 3.61 1.36 -14.62
N PHE A 325 3.06 0.57 -15.53
CA PHE A 325 3.60 0.30 -16.85
C PHE A 325 2.93 1.20 -17.89
N LEU A 326 3.70 2.10 -18.47
CA LEU A 326 3.30 3.06 -19.49
C LEU A 326 3.83 2.61 -20.86
N PRO A 327 2.98 2.58 -21.91
CA PRO A 327 3.44 2.37 -23.28
C PRO A 327 4.58 3.32 -23.67
N ALA A 328 5.74 2.81 -24.08
CA ALA A 328 6.86 3.62 -24.56
C ALA A 328 7.56 2.93 -25.73
N GLY A 329 7.38 3.47 -26.94
CA GLY A 329 7.91 2.83 -28.16
C GLY A 329 7.40 1.39 -28.32
N ASP A 330 8.32 0.45 -28.51
CA ASP A 330 8.06 -0.99 -28.61
C ASP A 330 8.07 -1.72 -27.25
N GLY A 331 8.24 -1.00 -26.13
CA GLY A 331 8.31 -1.58 -24.80
C GLY A 331 7.49 -0.80 -23.77
N TRP A 332 7.96 -0.87 -22.52
CA TRP A 332 7.39 -0.21 -21.37
C TRP A 332 8.34 0.84 -20.81
N SER A 333 7.79 1.98 -20.40
CA SER A 333 8.35 2.76 -19.31
C SER A 333 7.64 2.35 -18.02
N VAL A 334 8.37 2.23 -16.92
CA VAL A 334 7.85 1.81 -15.63
C VAL A 334 8.14 2.87 -14.59
N LEU A 335 7.11 3.31 -13.88
CA LEU A 335 7.23 4.02 -12.62
C LEU A 335 6.96 3.02 -11.49
N ALA A 336 8.01 2.69 -10.73
CA ALA A 336 7.90 1.87 -9.53
C ALA A 336 7.89 2.79 -8.31
N GLU A 337 6.87 2.64 -7.47
CA GLU A 337 6.67 3.45 -6.26
C GLU A 337 6.58 2.54 -5.04
N ILE A 338 7.20 2.98 -3.94
CA ILE A 338 6.90 2.50 -2.59
C ILE A 338 6.09 3.59 -1.92
N ARG A 339 4.88 3.26 -1.49
CA ARG A 339 3.92 4.22 -0.93
C ARG A 339 3.65 3.92 0.53
N THR A 340 3.52 4.97 1.33
CA THR A 340 3.13 4.83 2.74
C THR A 340 1.67 4.40 2.82
N ILE A 341 1.36 3.51 3.75
CA ILE A 341 -0.03 3.15 4.02
C ILE A 341 -0.79 4.33 4.63
N GLU A 342 -0.16 5.05 5.55
CA GLU A 342 -0.72 6.27 6.11
C GLU A 342 -0.54 7.42 5.12
N GLY A 343 -1.64 7.98 4.64
CA GLY A 343 -1.66 9.14 3.76
C GLY A 343 -1.37 8.86 2.28
N ASP A 344 -1.11 7.60 1.89
CA ASP A 344 -0.83 7.22 0.50
C ASP A 344 0.27 8.07 -0.17
N ALA A 345 1.33 8.40 0.58
CA ALA A 345 2.40 9.24 0.06
C ALA A 345 3.46 8.41 -0.65
N VAL A 346 4.01 8.90 -1.76
CA VAL A 346 5.20 8.30 -2.37
C VAL A 346 6.39 8.47 -1.43
N ALA A 347 6.89 7.36 -0.87
CA ALA A 347 8.02 7.35 0.05
C ALA A 347 9.35 7.16 -0.68
N ASN A 348 9.35 6.38 -1.75
CA ASN A 348 10.47 6.19 -2.66
C ASN A 348 9.94 5.84 -4.06
N ALA A 349 10.66 6.20 -5.11
CA ALA A 349 10.26 5.87 -6.48
C ALA A 349 11.48 5.79 -7.42
N VAL A 350 11.35 4.97 -8.47
CA VAL A 350 12.28 4.94 -9.59
C VAL A 350 11.49 4.84 -10.89
N ALA A 351 11.96 5.52 -11.93
CA ALA A 351 11.38 5.49 -13.27
C ALA A 351 12.41 4.89 -14.24
N LEU A 352 11.99 3.92 -15.04
CA LEU A 352 12.86 3.06 -15.86
C LEU A 352 12.24 2.83 -17.25
N ASP A 353 13.04 2.63 -18.29
CA ASP A 353 12.55 2.13 -19.59
C ASP A 353 12.75 0.61 -19.75
N SER A 354 12.40 0.08 -20.92
CA SER A 354 12.52 -1.35 -21.27
C SER A 354 13.93 -1.91 -21.17
N SER A 355 14.95 -1.04 -21.20
CA SER A 355 16.36 -1.35 -21.02
C SER A 355 16.90 -1.02 -19.61
N LEU A 356 15.99 -0.71 -18.67
CA LEU A 356 16.28 -0.27 -17.30
C LEU A 356 17.11 1.02 -17.21
N GLN A 357 17.08 1.87 -18.24
CA GLN A 357 17.66 3.21 -18.15
C GLN A 357 16.74 4.13 -17.36
N ALA A 358 17.34 4.97 -16.52
CA ALA A 358 16.62 5.92 -15.69
C ALA A 358 15.80 6.90 -16.55
N GLN A 359 14.54 7.10 -16.14
CA GLN A 359 13.60 8.05 -16.71
C GLN A 359 13.26 9.14 -15.67
N ASP A 360 12.61 10.21 -16.12
CA ASP A 360 12.21 11.29 -15.22
C ASP A 360 11.00 10.89 -14.36
N VAL A 361 11.24 10.67 -13.06
CA VAL A 361 10.21 10.29 -12.10
C VAL A 361 9.08 11.32 -12.06
N ALA A 362 9.38 12.62 -12.10
CA ALA A 362 8.37 13.66 -12.02
C ALA A 362 7.41 13.64 -13.23
N SER A 363 7.95 13.48 -14.43
CA SER A 363 7.17 13.39 -15.67
C SER A 363 6.27 12.16 -15.71
N LEU A 364 6.80 10.98 -15.35
CA LEU A 364 5.98 9.76 -15.32
C LEU A 364 4.95 9.84 -14.21
N SER A 365 5.32 10.37 -13.03
CA SER A 365 4.40 10.55 -11.91
C SER A 365 3.27 11.50 -12.26
N GLN A 366 3.55 12.61 -12.96
CA GLN A 366 2.50 13.52 -13.45
C GLN A 366 1.58 12.86 -14.50
N PHE A 367 2.06 11.87 -15.24
CA PHE A 367 1.23 11.13 -16.19
C PHE A 367 0.36 10.08 -15.50
N VAL A 368 0.93 9.32 -14.56
CA VAL A 368 0.26 8.26 -13.80
C VAL A 368 -0.75 8.83 -12.82
N HIS A 369 -0.34 9.89 -12.12
CA HIS A 369 -1.14 10.65 -11.18
C HIS A 369 -1.37 12.03 -11.80
N PRO A 370 -2.11 12.12 -12.92
CA PRO A 370 -2.45 13.42 -13.45
C PRO A 370 -3.16 14.18 -12.35
N ALA A 371 -2.86 15.46 -12.21
CA ALA A 371 -3.64 16.35 -11.36
C ALA A 371 -5.08 16.28 -11.87
N GLY A 372 -5.86 15.36 -11.30
CA GLY A 372 -7.22 15.12 -11.70
C GLY A 372 -7.98 16.39 -11.41
N ALA A 373 -8.82 16.83 -12.35
CA ALA A 373 -9.90 17.73 -11.98
C ALA A 373 -10.61 17.07 -10.80
N LEU A 374 -10.76 17.78 -9.69
CA LEU A 374 -11.47 17.24 -8.55
C LEU A 374 -12.87 16.83 -8.99
N PRO A 375 -13.46 15.79 -8.37
CA PRO A 375 -14.86 15.47 -8.62
C PRO A 375 -15.72 16.72 -8.53
N THR A 376 -16.72 16.85 -9.41
CA THR A 376 -17.59 18.04 -9.50
C THR A 376 -18.62 18.12 -8.36
N SER A 377 -18.57 17.19 -7.40
CA SER A 377 -19.45 17.18 -6.23
C SER A 377 -18.72 16.70 -4.99
N LEU A 378 -19.03 17.34 -3.85
CA LEU A 378 -18.58 16.96 -2.52
C LEU A 378 -19.16 15.61 -2.08
N GLN A 379 -18.46 14.92 -1.19
CA GLN A 379 -18.97 13.68 -0.60
C GLN A 379 -20.30 13.91 0.15
N PRO A 380 -21.20 12.90 0.20
CA PRO A 380 -22.48 13.05 0.88
C PRO A 380 -22.33 13.21 2.40
N CYS A 381 -23.26 13.92 3.03
CA CYS A 381 -23.35 13.92 4.48
C CYS A 381 -23.84 12.56 5.01
N PRO A 382 -23.25 12.01 6.09
CA PRO A 382 -23.77 10.82 6.75
C PRO A 382 -25.16 11.07 7.34
N ALA A 383 -25.84 10.02 7.82
CA ALA A 383 -27.15 10.13 8.48
C ALA A 383 -27.10 10.84 9.85
N SER A 384 -25.95 10.84 10.52
CA SER A 384 -25.74 11.56 11.78
C SER A 384 -25.85 13.09 11.63
N PRO A 385 -26.30 13.83 12.66
CA PRO A 385 -26.48 15.29 12.63
C PRO A 385 -25.17 16.11 12.68
N ASN A 386 -24.02 15.48 12.45
CA ASN A 386 -22.68 16.07 12.56
C ASN A 386 -22.11 16.53 11.20
N CYS A 387 -22.97 16.87 10.25
CA CYS A 387 -22.57 17.31 8.91
C CYS A 387 -23.54 18.33 8.32
N VAL A 388 -23.01 19.33 7.62
CA VAL A 388 -23.78 20.23 6.75
C VAL A 388 -23.11 20.29 5.38
N SER A 389 -23.91 20.39 4.32
CA SER A 389 -23.40 20.47 2.94
C SER A 389 -24.37 21.20 2.03
N THR A 390 -23.84 21.93 1.05
CA THR A 390 -24.63 22.60 0.03
C THR A 390 -25.22 21.66 -1.01
N GLN A 391 -24.64 20.47 -1.14
CA GLN A 391 -25.07 19.44 -2.12
C GLN A 391 -25.81 18.27 -1.45
N SER A 392 -26.14 18.39 -0.15
CA SER A 392 -26.94 17.40 0.56
C SER A 392 -28.41 17.42 0.11
N THR A 393 -29.00 16.24 -0.06
CA THR A 393 -30.45 16.04 -0.25
C THR A 393 -31.22 15.97 1.07
N GLN A 394 -30.54 15.81 2.21
CA GLN A 394 -31.13 15.80 3.55
C GLN A 394 -31.46 17.23 3.98
N ALA A 395 -32.75 17.53 4.20
CA ALA A 395 -33.26 18.88 4.41
C ALA A 395 -32.66 19.62 5.63
N ASP A 396 -32.39 18.90 6.72
CA ASP A 396 -31.78 19.43 7.94
C ASP A 396 -30.30 19.83 7.76
N LYS A 397 -29.62 19.19 6.80
CA LYS A 397 -28.18 19.35 6.52
C LYS A 397 -27.89 20.23 5.32
N LYS A 398 -28.89 20.46 4.46
CA LYS A 398 -28.77 21.26 3.25
C LYS A 398 -28.48 22.72 3.58
N ARG A 399 -27.52 23.32 2.87
CA ARG A 399 -27.23 24.75 2.91
C ARG A 399 -27.20 25.34 1.50
N GLU A 400 -27.24 26.65 1.41
CA GLU A 400 -27.12 27.32 0.11
C GLU A 400 -25.65 27.53 -0.26
N PRO A 401 -25.27 27.34 -1.54
CA PRO A 401 -23.93 27.64 -2.04
C PRO A 401 -23.65 29.15 -2.03
N LEU A 402 -22.37 29.51 -2.03
CA LEU A 402 -21.95 30.91 -2.16
C LEU A 402 -21.80 31.26 -3.63
N ALA A 403 -22.39 32.37 -4.10
CA ALA A 403 -22.09 32.87 -5.44
C ALA A 403 -20.74 33.61 -5.44
N PHE A 404 -19.99 33.55 -6.53
CA PHE A 404 -18.81 34.39 -6.73
C PHE A 404 -18.86 35.10 -8.08
N THR A 405 -18.05 36.15 -8.22
CA THR A 405 -17.85 36.88 -9.47
C THR A 405 -16.35 36.96 -9.77
N GLY A 406 -16.00 37.07 -11.05
CA GLY A 406 -14.60 37.09 -11.47
C GLY A 406 -14.03 35.69 -11.66
N THR A 407 -12.76 35.48 -11.32
CA THR A 407 -12.08 34.21 -11.55
C THR A 407 -12.20 33.27 -10.36
N THR A 408 -12.25 31.96 -10.62
CA THR A 408 -12.20 30.90 -9.60
C THR A 408 -11.01 31.08 -8.65
N ALA A 409 -9.84 31.45 -9.17
CA ALA A 409 -8.64 31.71 -8.37
C ALA A 409 -8.82 32.85 -7.35
N ALA A 410 -9.50 33.94 -7.75
CA ALA A 410 -9.78 35.05 -6.83
C ALA A 410 -10.78 34.67 -5.74
N ALA A 411 -11.84 33.93 -6.12
CA ALA A 411 -12.82 33.40 -5.16
C ALA A 411 -12.16 32.42 -4.16
N GLN A 412 -11.28 31.55 -4.66
CA GLN A 412 -10.52 30.61 -3.86
C GLN A 412 -9.58 31.31 -2.89
N ALA A 413 -8.78 32.27 -3.35
CA ALA A 413 -7.91 33.08 -2.50
C ALA A 413 -8.69 33.81 -1.40
N ARG A 414 -9.89 34.29 -1.72
CA ARG A 414 -10.78 34.95 -0.75
C ARG A 414 -11.28 34.00 0.33
N ILE A 415 -11.82 32.83 -0.04
CA ILE A 415 -12.24 31.81 0.93
C ILE A 415 -11.05 31.39 1.80
N LYS A 416 -9.89 31.14 1.17
CA LYS A 416 -8.65 30.79 1.86
C LYS A 416 -8.29 31.83 2.91
N SER A 417 -8.26 33.11 2.55
CA SER A 417 -7.97 34.20 3.50
C SER A 417 -8.96 34.26 4.67
N ILE A 418 -10.25 34.00 4.44
CA ILE A 418 -11.27 33.99 5.49
C ILE A 418 -11.04 32.81 6.45
N VAL A 419 -10.77 31.63 5.90
CA VAL A 419 -10.63 30.38 6.66
C VAL A 419 -9.32 30.35 7.45
N ASP A 420 -8.22 30.83 6.86
CA ASP A 420 -6.91 30.95 7.51
C ASP A 420 -6.93 31.89 8.73
N ALA A 421 -7.85 32.88 8.75
CA ALA A 421 -8.04 33.78 9.88
C ALA A 421 -8.81 33.16 11.06
N LEU A 422 -9.41 31.97 10.88
CA LEU A 422 -10.16 31.29 11.93
C LEU A 422 -9.23 30.48 12.85
N PRO A 423 -9.44 30.51 14.17
CA PRO A 423 -8.58 29.79 15.10
C PRO A 423 -8.77 28.27 15.00
N ARG A 424 -7.68 27.51 15.24
CA ARG A 424 -7.63 26.03 15.28
C ARG A 424 -7.98 25.39 13.94
N THR A 425 -7.50 26.02 12.87
CA THR A 425 -7.68 25.61 11.48
C THR A 425 -6.34 25.17 10.91
N THR A 426 -6.31 24.15 10.09
CA THR A 426 -5.13 23.71 9.35
C THR A 426 -5.53 23.34 7.94
N LEU A 427 -4.88 23.97 6.94
CA LEU A 427 -5.03 23.61 5.54
C LEU A 427 -4.42 22.23 5.31
N GLN A 428 -5.20 21.33 4.72
CA GLN A 428 -4.79 19.95 4.42
C GLN A 428 -4.50 19.77 2.93
N GLN A 429 -5.35 20.32 2.07
CA GLN A 429 -5.17 20.23 0.63
C GLN A 429 -5.59 21.54 -0.04
N GLU A 430 -4.79 21.96 -1.01
CA GLU A 430 -5.07 23.07 -1.91
C GLU A 430 -4.83 22.61 -3.35
N ALA A 431 -5.85 22.74 -4.18
CA ALA A 431 -5.80 22.43 -5.60
C ALA A 431 -6.64 23.46 -6.38
N PRO A 432 -6.45 23.60 -7.71
CA PRO A 432 -7.29 24.49 -8.50
C PRO A 432 -8.78 24.14 -8.35
N GLY A 433 -9.57 25.09 -7.83
CA GLY A 433 -11.00 24.91 -7.60
C GLY A 433 -11.36 24.09 -6.36
N TYR A 434 -10.42 23.85 -5.44
CA TYR A 434 -10.72 23.14 -4.19
C TYR A 434 -9.81 23.51 -3.01
N LEU A 435 -10.42 23.53 -1.83
CA LEU A 435 -9.73 23.67 -0.56
C LEU A 435 -10.28 22.66 0.45
N HIS A 436 -9.38 22.03 1.21
CA HIS A 436 -9.73 21.19 2.36
C HIS A 436 -8.99 21.65 3.60
N TYR A 437 -9.74 21.87 4.67
CA TYR A 437 -9.25 22.25 5.98
C TYR A 437 -9.70 21.27 7.05
N THR A 438 -8.94 21.25 8.13
CA THR A 438 -9.34 20.61 9.39
C THR A 438 -9.55 21.65 10.48
N PHE A 439 -10.55 21.44 11.32
CA PHE A 439 -10.83 22.25 12.50
C PHE A 439 -10.82 21.41 13.76
N ARG A 440 -10.16 21.90 14.82
CA ARG A 440 -10.12 21.22 16.13
C ARG A 440 -11.02 21.91 17.15
N ALA A 441 -11.82 21.16 17.91
CA ALA A 441 -12.68 21.70 18.97
C ALA A 441 -11.88 22.19 20.21
N VAL A 442 -12.45 23.10 21.02
CA VAL A 442 -11.77 23.64 22.23
C VAL A 442 -11.90 22.61 23.34
N GLY A 443 -10.77 22.23 23.96
CA GLY A 443 -10.75 21.36 25.15
C GLY A 443 -11.05 19.88 24.88
N ILE A 444 -11.38 19.50 23.64
CA ILE A 444 -11.55 18.11 23.18
C ILE A 444 -11.05 18.05 21.72
N PRO A 445 -10.13 17.15 21.34
CA PRO A 445 -9.47 17.18 20.04
C PRO A 445 -10.28 16.47 18.93
N PHE A 446 -11.60 16.69 18.86
CA PHE A 446 -12.37 16.26 17.69
C PHE A 446 -11.96 17.07 16.47
N ILE A 447 -11.78 16.37 15.35
CA ILE A 447 -11.44 16.93 14.04
C ILE A 447 -12.68 16.93 13.17
N ASP A 448 -12.98 18.11 12.63
CA ASP A 448 -13.95 18.29 11.56
C ASP A 448 -13.21 18.62 10.26
N ASP A 449 -13.62 18.00 9.16
CA ASP A 449 -13.15 18.32 7.82
C ASP A 449 -14.09 19.33 7.16
N VAL A 450 -13.52 20.35 6.54
CA VAL A 450 -14.22 21.41 5.83
C VAL A 450 -13.68 21.53 4.43
N GLU A 451 -14.55 21.32 3.45
CA GLU A 451 -14.23 21.36 2.02
C GLU A 451 -14.95 22.51 1.34
N PHE A 452 -14.27 23.12 0.37
CA PHE A 452 -14.83 24.08 -0.57
C PHE A 452 -14.52 23.61 -1.98
N LEU A 453 -15.56 23.51 -2.81
CA LEU A 453 -15.48 23.14 -4.21
C LEU A 453 -16.00 24.32 -5.04
N PHE A 454 -15.19 24.82 -5.97
CA PHE A 454 -15.51 26.00 -6.77
C PHE A 454 -15.96 25.55 -8.17
N ASP A 455 -17.24 25.76 -8.46
CA ASP A 455 -17.84 25.48 -9.74
C ASP A 455 -17.80 26.74 -10.62
N GLU A 456 -16.88 26.76 -11.57
CA GLU A 456 -16.72 27.86 -12.52
C GLU A 456 -17.90 27.99 -13.49
N ALA A 457 -18.53 26.88 -13.87
CA ALA A 457 -19.64 26.87 -14.83
C ALA A 457 -20.89 27.52 -14.25
N THR A 458 -21.15 27.32 -12.96
CA THR A 458 -22.30 27.92 -12.26
C THR A 458 -21.95 29.17 -11.45
N GLN A 459 -20.66 29.51 -11.35
CA GLN A 459 -20.13 30.59 -10.49
C GLN A 459 -20.54 30.42 -9.02
N GLN A 460 -20.50 29.17 -8.55
CA GLN A 460 -20.87 28.79 -7.19
C GLN A 460 -19.71 28.15 -6.42
N ILE A 461 -19.69 28.37 -5.10
CA ILE A 461 -18.81 27.67 -4.17
C ILE A 461 -19.70 26.75 -3.35
N HIS A 462 -19.55 25.46 -3.59
CA HIS A 462 -20.13 24.41 -2.77
C HIS A 462 -19.23 24.16 -1.55
N TYR A 463 -19.83 23.79 -0.43
CA TYR A 463 -19.07 23.45 0.76
C TYR A 463 -19.69 22.30 1.56
N ARG A 464 -18.84 21.61 2.31
CA ARG A 464 -19.21 20.57 3.26
C ARG A 464 -18.38 20.74 4.53
N SER A 465 -19.00 20.58 5.69
CA SER A 465 -18.35 20.59 6.99
C SER A 465 -18.85 19.39 7.79
N ALA A 466 -17.97 18.44 8.12
CA ALA A 466 -18.35 17.16 8.72
C ALA A 466 -17.36 16.71 9.80
N SER A 467 -17.88 16.15 10.89
CA SER A 467 -17.03 15.51 11.91
C SER A 467 -16.56 14.13 11.47
N ARG A 468 -15.28 13.81 11.70
CA ARG A 468 -14.72 12.47 11.39
C ARG A 468 -15.34 11.35 12.21
N VAL A 469 -15.73 11.66 13.45
CA VAL A 469 -16.24 10.71 14.44
C VAL A 469 -17.36 11.33 15.27
N GLY A 470 -18.05 10.47 16.03
CA GLY A 470 -19.13 10.88 16.94
C GLY A 470 -20.48 11.05 16.24
N TYR A 471 -21.57 10.98 17.01
CA TYR A 471 -22.92 11.09 16.48
C TYR A 471 -23.36 12.55 16.28
N SER A 472 -22.92 13.46 17.14
CA SER A 472 -23.30 14.87 17.10
C SER A 472 -22.08 15.76 17.33
N ASP A 473 -22.08 16.90 16.65
CA ASP A 473 -21.09 17.98 16.77
C ASP A 473 -21.64 19.17 17.59
N LEU A 474 -22.82 19.00 18.21
CA LEU A 474 -23.59 20.06 18.87
C LEU A 474 -23.79 21.30 17.99
N GLY A 475 -23.89 21.13 16.67
CA GLY A 475 -24.06 22.19 15.67
C GLY A 475 -22.79 22.99 15.37
N ALA A 476 -21.60 22.48 15.71
CA ALA A 476 -20.32 23.16 15.46
C ALA A 476 -20.09 23.42 13.96
N ASN A 477 -20.32 22.42 13.11
CA ASN A 477 -20.16 22.53 11.65
C ASN A 477 -21.10 23.61 11.07
N ASN A 478 -22.35 23.62 11.53
CA ASN A 478 -23.32 24.64 11.10
C ASN A 478 -22.90 26.06 11.51
N ARG A 479 -22.52 26.26 12.78
CA ARG A 479 -22.07 27.58 13.27
C ARG A 479 -20.79 28.05 12.58
N ARG A 480 -19.88 27.13 12.27
CA ARG A 480 -18.65 27.42 11.53
C ARG A 480 -18.97 27.93 10.13
N MET A 481 -19.77 27.18 9.37
CA MET A 481 -20.13 27.59 8.02
C MET A 481 -20.92 28.89 8.01
N ALA A 482 -21.83 29.13 8.96
CA ALA A 482 -22.53 30.40 9.08
C ALA A 482 -21.58 31.60 9.24
N LYS A 483 -20.47 31.46 10.00
CA LYS A 483 -19.46 32.50 10.14
C LYS A 483 -18.67 32.73 8.84
N ILE A 484 -18.28 31.66 8.17
CA ILE A 484 -17.53 31.73 6.90
C ILE A 484 -18.39 32.38 5.82
N VAL A 485 -19.66 31.96 5.69
CA VAL A 485 -20.65 32.53 4.77
C VAL A 485 -20.86 34.02 5.06
N ALA A 486 -21.03 34.41 6.32
CA ALA A 486 -21.20 35.82 6.69
C ALA A 486 -19.95 36.66 6.36
N ALA A 487 -18.76 36.17 6.66
CA ALA A 487 -17.50 36.85 6.32
C ALA A 487 -17.32 36.98 4.80
N TYR A 488 -17.70 35.93 4.05
CA TYR A 488 -17.68 35.97 2.60
C TYR A 488 -18.69 36.96 2.02
N GLY A 489 -19.80 37.29 2.69
CA GLY A 489 -20.76 38.30 2.21
C GLY A 489 -20.37 39.76 2.45
N GLN A 490 -19.34 40.05 3.26
CA GLN A 490 -19.03 41.40 3.77
C GLN A 490 -17.94 42.17 3.00
N GLN A 491 -17.38 41.63 1.91
CA GLN A 491 -16.27 42.25 1.15
C GLN A 491 -16.54 42.37 -0.35
#